data_AF-E8U9I8-F1
#
_entry.id   AF-E8U9I8-F1
#
_cell.length_a   1.000
_cell.length_b   1.000
_cell.length_c   1.000
_cell.angle_alpha   90.00
_cell.angle_beta   90.00
_cell.angle_gamma   90.00
#
_symmetry.space_group_name_H-M   'P 1'
#
loop_
_entity.id
_entity.type
_entity.pdbx_description
1 polymer ?
#
loop_
_entity_poly.entity_id
_entity_poly.type
_entity_poly.pdbx_seq_one_letter_code
_entity_poly.pdbx_strand_id
1 'polypeptide(L)'
;MLRGVLRAVYVLSGLLYLPVGVLLMFLPTDWAAMLGVQPLWLPRVAGAVLSAWGVQLLFGAVGAERASRIGLALANLLVAATILPAALRATDAPVRLSLLILGGYVLILGLLAVGLRRPRRGLYD
;
A
#
# COMPACT_ATOMS: atom_id res chain seq x y z
N MET A 1 12.55 28.84 -3.22
CA MET A 1 11.10 28.73 -3.52
C MET A 1 10.67 27.34 -3.99
N LEU A 2 11.31 26.75 -5.02
CA LEU A 2 10.88 25.47 -5.62
C LEU A 2 10.75 24.29 -4.62
N ARG A 3 11.69 24.16 -3.67
CA ARG A 3 11.62 23.13 -2.61
C ARG A 3 10.38 23.26 -1.71
N GLY A 4 9.94 24.49 -1.42
CA GLY A 4 8.74 24.73 -0.60
C GLY A 4 7.46 24.34 -1.33
N VAL A 5 7.37 24.67 -2.62
CA VAL A 5 6.26 24.29 -3.50
C VAL A 5 6.18 22.78 -3.65
N LEU A 6 7.31 22.11 -3.93
CA LEU A 6 7.35 20.65 -4.02
C LEU A 6 6.92 19.97 -2.71
N ARG A 7 7.37 20.47 -1.55
CA ARG A 7 6.96 19.95 -0.25
C ARG A 7 5.45 20.09 -0.04
N ALA A 8 4.88 21.25 -0.39
CA ALA A 8 3.43 21.46 -0.30
C ALA A 8 2.66 20.49 -1.21
N VAL A 9 3.12 20.27 -2.45
CA VAL A 9 2.51 19.30 -3.38
C VAL A 9 2.52 17.88 -2.80
N TYR A 10 3.65 17.44 -2.23
CA TYR A 10 3.73 16.13 -1.57
C TYR A 10 2.76 16.00 -0.39
N VAL A 11 2.68 17.03 0.46
CA VAL A 11 1.79 17.02 1.63
C VAL A 11 0.32 17.00 1.22
N LEU A 12 -0.07 17.88 0.29
CA LEU A 12 -1.45 17.97 -0.19
C LEU A 12 -1.87 16.68 -0.91
N SER A 13 -1.00 16.12 -1.74
CA SER A 13 -1.28 14.85 -2.42
C SER A 13 -1.39 13.70 -1.41
N GLY A 14 -0.51 13.65 -0.42
CA GLY A 14 -0.58 12.65 0.66
C GLY A 14 -1.87 12.76 1.48
N LEU A 15 -2.27 13.98 1.84
CA LEU A 15 -3.52 14.27 2.56
C LEU A 15 -4.78 13.94 1.74
N LEU A 16 -4.70 13.92 0.40
CA LEU A 16 -5.79 13.52 -0.47
C LEU A 16 -5.84 11.98 -0.63
N TYR A 17 -4.73 11.37 -1.02
CA TYR A 17 -4.70 9.95 -1.35
C TYR A 17 -4.82 9.03 -0.14
N LEU A 18 -4.28 9.45 1.01
CA LEU A 18 -4.37 8.67 2.24
C LEU A 18 -5.83 8.40 2.67
N PRO A 19 -6.69 9.41 2.90
CA PRO A 19 -8.08 9.18 3.30
C PRO A 19 -8.89 8.47 2.22
N VAL A 20 -8.67 8.78 0.94
CA VAL A 20 -9.33 8.06 -0.17
C VAL A 20 -8.96 6.57 -0.15
N GLY A 21 -7.69 6.26 0.02
CA GLY A 21 -7.22 4.88 0.13
C GLY A 21 -7.82 4.16 1.34
N VAL A 22 -7.87 4.83 2.49
CA VAL A 22 -8.45 4.28 3.73
C VAL A 22 -9.94 4.01 3.52
N LEU A 23 -10.68 4.95 2.91
CA LEU A 23 -12.10 4.80 2.63
C LEU A 23 -12.37 3.61 1.69
N LEU A 24 -11.53 3.41 0.67
CA LEU A 24 -11.63 2.25 -0.22
C LEU A 24 -11.26 0.93 0.47
N MET A 25 -10.27 0.95 1.36
CA MET A 25 -9.84 -0.21 2.15
C MET A 25 -10.92 -0.66 3.14
N PHE A 26 -11.64 0.28 3.73
CA PHE A 26 -12.75 0.04 4.66
C PHE A 26 -14.12 0.25 4.02
N LEU A 27 -14.23 0.15 2.69
CA LEU A 27 -15.48 0.38 1.98
C LEU A 27 -16.59 -0.54 2.54
N PRO A 28 -17.69 0.02 3.06
CA PRO A 28 -18.80 -0.76 3.58
C PRO A 28 -19.41 -1.64 2.47
N THR A 29 -19.84 -2.85 2.85
CA THR A 29 -20.50 -3.79 1.93
C THR A 29 -21.75 -3.20 1.28
N ASP A 30 -22.54 -2.42 2.02
CA ASP A 30 -23.76 -1.79 1.51
C ASP A 30 -23.44 -0.78 0.41
N TRP A 31 -22.38 0.01 0.60
CA TRP A 31 -21.93 1.00 -0.38
C TRP A 31 -21.35 0.32 -1.63
N ALA A 32 -20.57 -0.74 -1.45
CA ALA A 32 -20.05 -1.52 -2.56
C ALA A 32 -21.18 -2.18 -3.38
N ALA A 33 -22.23 -2.67 -2.71
CA ALA A 33 -23.41 -3.23 -3.36
C ALA A 33 -24.19 -2.16 -4.14
N MET A 34 -24.41 -0.97 -3.55
CA MET A 34 -25.07 0.16 -4.23
C MET A 34 -24.31 0.64 -5.48
N LEU A 35 -22.98 0.58 -5.44
CA LEU A 35 -22.12 0.98 -6.56
C LEU A 35 -21.88 -0.14 -7.59
N GLY A 36 -22.44 -1.34 -7.38
CA GLY A 36 -22.22 -2.50 -8.25
C GLY A 36 -20.77 -3.01 -8.25
N VAL A 37 -19.98 -2.67 -7.23
CA VAL A 37 -18.56 -3.00 -7.16
C VAL A 37 -18.39 -4.40 -6.58
N GLN A 38 -18.17 -5.37 -7.46
CA GLN A 38 -17.79 -6.73 -7.09
C GLN A 38 -16.63 -7.21 -7.97
N PRO A 39 -15.66 -7.94 -7.41
CA PRO A 39 -15.56 -8.40 -6.01
C PRO A 39 -14.93 -7.35 -5.06
N LEU A 40 -15.39 -7.32 -3.80
CA LEU A 40 -14.99 -6.36 -2.75
C LEU A 40 -13.49 -6.33 -2.40
N TRP A 41 -12.71 -7.35 -2.78
CA TRP A 41 -11.27 -7.34 -2.53
C TRP A 41 -10.54 -6.37 -3.47
N LEU A 42 -11.07 -6.12 -4.66
CA LEU A 42 -10.48 -5.23 -5.66
C LEU A 42 -10.43 -3.76 -5.18
N PRO A 43 -11.54 -3.15 -4.72
CA PRO A 43 -11.49 -1.80 -4.16
C PRO A 43 -10.63 -1.74 -2.89
N ARG A 44 -10.55 -2.83 -2.11
CA ARG A 44 -9.69 -2.88 -0.93
C ARG A 44 -8.22 -2.90 -1.27
N VAL A 45 -7.82 -3.65 -2.29
CA VAL A 45 -6.44 -3.65 -2.81
C VAL A 45 -6.09 -2.27 -3.37
N ALA A 46 -6.98 -1.66 -4.15
CA ALA A 46 -6.79 -0.29 -4.64
C ALA A 46 -6.66 0.70 -3.48
N GLY A 47 -7.48 0.55 -2.44
CA GLY A 47 -7.41 1.34 -1.22
C GLY A 47 -6.08 1.18 -0.48
N ALA A 48 -5.62 -0.05 -0.28
CA ALA A 48 -4.33 -0.37 0.32
C ALA A 48 -3.16 0.29 -0.43
N VAL A 49 -3.16 0.22 -1.77
CA VAL A 49 -2.13 0.86 -2.62
C VAL A 49 -2.18 2.39 -2.47
N LEU A 50 -3.37 2.99 -2.56
CA LEU A 50 -3.54 4.44 -2.41
C LEU A 50 -3.18 4.95 -1.01
N SER A 51 -3.50 4.20 0.04
CA SER A 51 -3.10 4.52 1.41
C SER A 51 -1.58 4.51 1.55
N ALA A 52 -0.91 3.44 1.09
CA ALA A 52 0.54 3.37 1.14
C ALA A 52 1.23 4.47 0.32
N TRP A 53 0.66 4.78 -0.86
CA TRP A 53 1.11 5.88 -1.69
C TRP A 53 0.96 7.23 -0.96
N GLY A 54 -0.19 7.48 -0.33
CA GLY A 54 -0.43 8.65 0.49
C GLY A 54 0.58 8.79 1.64
N VAL A 55 0.83 7.70 2.37
CA VAL A 55 1.87 7.66 3.41
C VAL A 55 3.26 7.98 2.84
N GLN A 56 3.61 7.38 1.70
CA GLN A 56 4.89 7.62 1.05
C GLN A 56 5.07 9.08 0.63
N LEU A 57 4.04 9.73 0.10
CA LEU A 57 4.08 11.15 -0.25
C LEU A 57 4.29 12.04 0.99
N LEU A 58 3.61 11.73 2.10
CA LEU A 58 3.80 12.45 3.38
C LEU A 58 5.24 12.31 3.90
N PHE A 59 5.84 11.12 3.82
CA PHE A 59 7.24 10.92 4.19
C PHE A 59 8.21 11.52 3.17
N GLY A 60 7.85 11.57 1.88
CA GLY A 60 8.62 12.20 0.81
C GLY A 60 8.81 13.70 1.04
N ALA A 61 7.84 14.34 1.70
CA ALA A 61 7.94 15.74 2.14
C ALA A 61 9.01 15.97 3.24
N VAL A 62 9.46 14.91 3.91
CA VAL A 62 10.47 14.94 4.99
C VAL A 62 11.83 14.40 4.51
N GLY A 63 11.86 13.47 3.55
CA GLY A 63 13.09 13.01 2.89
C GLY A 63 12.92 11.76 2.01
N ALA A 64 13.53 11.78 0.82
CA ALA A 64 13.30 10.79 -0.24
C ALA A 64 13.72 9.34 0.10
N GLU A 65 14.84 9.13 0.81
CA GLU A 65 15.40 7.78 1.04
C GLU A 65 14.64 6.95 2.09
N ARG A 66 14.04 7.58 3.11
CA ARG A 66 13.22 6.88 4.11
C ARG A 66 11.80 6.65 3.61
N ALA A 67 11.26 7.61 2.86
CA ALA A 67 9.92 7.53 2.27
C ALA A 67 9.76 6.32 1.34
N SER A 68 10.74 6.07 0.47
CA SER A 68 10.69 4.96 -0.49
C SER A 68 10.59 3.59 0.18
N ARG A 69 11.38 3.34 1.25
CA ARG A 69 11.35 2.06 1.97
C ARG A 69 10.06 1.84 2.76
N ILE A 70 9.61 2.85 3.51
CA ILE A 70 8.39 2.76 4.32
C ILE A 70 7.16 2.61 3.42
N GLY A 71 7.10 3.36 2.32
CA GLY A 71 6.04 3.24 1.32
C GLY A 71 5.97 1.85 0.70
N LEU A 72 7.12 1.31 0.29
CA LEU A 72 7.22 -0.04 -0.28
C LEU A 72 6.78 -1.12 0.72
N ALA A 73 7.22 -1.03 1.98
CA ALA A 73 6.80 -1.96 3.03
C ALA A 73 5.30 -1.89 3.28
N LEU A 74 4.75 -0.69 3.48
CA LEU A 74 3.33 -0.50 3.77
C LEU A 74 2.43 -0.93 2.61
N ALA A 75 2.78 -0.60 1.36
CA ALA A 75 2.00 -0.99 0.19
C ALA A 75 1.86 -2.51 0.12
N ASN A 76 3.00 -3.20 0.21
CA ASN A 76 3.05 -4.64 0.09
C ASN A 76 2.32 -5.35 1.24
N LEU A 77 2.47 -4.86 2.48
CA LEU A 77 1.81 -5.42 3.66
C LEU A 77 0.31 -5.16 3.69
N LEU A 78 -0.15 -3.96 3.28
CA LEU A 78 -1.58 -3.65 3.20
C LEU A 78 -2.26 -4.46 2.09
N VAL A 79 -1.61 -4.63 0.94
CA VAL A 79 -2.12 -5.50 -0.14
C VAL A 79 -2.19 -6.96 0.34
N ALA A 80 -1.17 -7.48 1.02
CA ALA A 80 -1.22 -8.82 1.60
C ALA A 80 -2.37 -8.98 2.61
N ALA A 81 -2.57 -7.99 3.48
CA ALA A 81 -3.64 -7.98 4.48
C ALA A 81 -5.05 -7.94 3.87
N THR A 82 -5.22 -7.37 2.67
CA THR A 82 -6.51 -7.33 1.97
C THR A 82 -6.79 -8.59 1.15
N ILE A 83 -5.75 -9.20 0.57
CA ILE A 83 -5.87 -10.41 -0.25
C ILE A 83 -6.09 -11.66 0.61
N LEU A 84 -5.47 -11.75 1.80
CA LEU A 84 -5.55 -12.94 2.63
C LEU A 84 -6.99 -13.32 3.04
N PRO A 85 -7.86 -12.40 3.54
CA PRO A 85 -9.26 -12.71 3.81
C PRO A 85 -10.06 -13.07 2.54
N ALA A 86 -9.70 -12.48 1.39
CA ALA A 86 -10.34 -12.80 0.12
C ALA A 86 -10.01 -14.24 -0.34
N ALA A 87 -8.75 -14.66 -0.17
CA ALA A 87 -8.31 -16.02 -0.43
C ALA A 87 -9.03 -17.04 0.46
N LEU A 88 -9.15 -16.75 1.77
CA LEU A 88 -9.84 -17.62 2.72
C LEU A 88 -11.34 -17.78 2.44
N ARG A 89 -11.96 -16.77 1.81
CA ARG A 89 -13.39 -16.79 1.41
C ARG A 89 -13.62 -17.30 0.00
N ALA A 90 -12.58 -17.52 -0.80
CA ALA A 90 -12.71 -18.03 -2.15
C ALA A 90 -13.09 -19.52 -2.13
N THR A 91 -14.22 -19.83 -2.77
CA THR A 91 -14.72 -21.21 -2.95
C THR A 91 -14.07 -21.91 -4.13
N ASP A 92 -13.68 -21.14 -5.16
CA ASP A 92 -12.99 -21.64 -6.34
C ASP A 92 -11.50 -21.89 -6.06
N ALA A 93 -11.05 -23.13 -6.29
CA ALA A 93 -9.71 -23.60 -5.92
C ALA A 93 -8.57 -22.89 -6.67
N PRO A 94 -8.58 -22.76 -8.01
CA PRO A 94 -7.61 -21.95 -8.75
C PRO A 94 -7.55 -20.49 -8.29
N VAL A 95 -8.70 -19.83 -8.09
CA VAL A 95 -8.75 -18.44 -7.63
C VAL A 95 -8.15 -18.30 -6.24
N ARG A 96 -8.49 -19.20 -5.32
CA ARG A 96 -7.91 -19.24 -3.97
C ARG A 96 -6.40 -19.41 -4.03
N LEU A 97 -5.89 -20.33 -4.85
CA LEU A 97 -4.46 -20.57 -4.99
C LEU A 97 -3.74 -19.34 -5.54
N SER A 98 -4.28 -18.69 -6.59
CA SER A 98 -3.72 -17.46 -7.15
C SER A 98 -3.66 -16.33 -6.12
N LEU A 99 -4.72 -16.16 -5.32
CA LEU A 99 -4.76 -15.15 -4.25
C LEU A 99 -3.76 -15.47 -3.13
N LEU A 100 -3.57 -16.74 -2.76
CA LEU A 100 -2.57 -17.14 -1.76
C LEU A 100 -1.15 -16.92 -2.26
N ILE A 101 -0.84 -17.29 -3.52
CA ILE A 101 0.47 -17.06 -4.13
C ILE A 101 0.77 -15.57 -4.18
N LEU A 102 -0.18 -14.77 -4.69
CA LEU A 102 -0.03 -13.32 -4.75
C LEU A 102 0.16 -12.74 -3.35
N GLY A 103 -0.74 -13.04 -2.41
CA GLY A 103 -0.67 -12.56 -1.03
C GLY A 103 0.64 -12.92 -0.33
N GLY A 104 1.12 -14.16 -0.50
CA GLY A 104 2.41 -14.61 0.02
C GLY A 104 3.59 -13.88 -0.62
N TYR A 105 3.57 -13.68 -1.94
CA TYR A 105 4.59 -12.92 -2.65
C TYR A 105 4.67 -11.48 -2.15
N VAL A 106 3.53 -10.78 -2.08
CA VAL A 106 3.50 -9.38 -1.61
C VAL A 106 3.90 -9.29 -0.14
N LEU A 107 3.51 -10.25 0.70
CA LEU A 107 3.93 -10.32 2.11
C LEU A 107 5.46 -10.41 2.23
N ILE A 108 6.10 -11.31 1.48
CA ILE A 108 7.56 -11.46 1.47
C ILE A 108 8.23 -10.16 1.04
N LEU A 109 7.77 -9.52 -0.04
CA LEU A 109 8.32 -8.23 -0.48
C LEU A 109 8.19 -7.14 0.60
N GLY A 110 7.05 -7.08 1.29
CA GLY A 110 6.84 -6.16 2.40
C GLY A 110 7.81 -6.40 3.55
N LEU A 111 8.02 -7.66 3.93
CA LEU A 111 8.98 -8.04 4.98
C LEU A 111 10.43 -7.75 4.58
N LEU A 112 10.81 -7.99 3.32
CA LEU A 112 12.14 -7.64 2.81
C LEU A 112 12.36 -6.13 2.83
N ALA A 113 11.36 -5.33 2.48
CA ALA A 113 11.42 -3.87 2.55
C ALA A 113 11.67 -3.37 3.98
N VAL A 114 11.12 -4.05 5.00
CA VAL A 114 11.39 -3.78 6.42
C VAL A 114 12.79 -4.26 6.83
N GLY A 115 13.21 -5.43 6.37
CA GLY A 115 14.48 -6.08 6.76
C GLY A 115 15.74 -5.50 6.13
N LEU A 116 15.61 -4.70 5.05
CA LEU A 116 16.74 -4.05 4.36
C LEU A 116 17.46 -3.04 5.28
N ARG A 117 18.49 -3.51 5.98
CA ARG A 117 19.44 -2.67 6.73
C ARG A 117 20.28 -1.84 5.75
N ARG A 118 20.57 -0.59 6.15
CA ARG A 118 21.41 0.33 5.34
C ARG A 118 22.76 -0.33 5.01
N PRO A 119 23.25 -0.27 3.75
CA PRO A 119 24.68 -0.42 3.49
C PRO A 119 25.41 0.66 4.29
N ARG A 120 26.38 0.24 5.11
CA ARG A 120 27.25 1.15 5.86
C ARG A 120 28.16 1.84 4.83
N ARG A 121 27.77 3.03 4.36
CA ARG A 121 28.67 3.90 3.59
C ARG A 121 29.75 4.38 4.56
N GLY A 122 30.95 3.83 4.43
CA GLY A 122 32.11 4.17 5.24
C GLY A 122 33.08 3.01 5.28
N LEU A 123 33.86 2.83 4.21
CA LEU A 123 35.09 2.04 4.25
C LEU A 123 36.13 2.45 3.19
N TYR A 124 36.05 3.68 2.62
CA TYR A 124 37.03 4.21 1.66
C TYR A 124 37.12 5.75 1.70
N ASP A 125 37.17 6.34 2.91
CA ASP A 125 37.67 7.72 3.10
C ASP A 125 38.81 7.69 4.12
#